data_AF-A0A948G7A8-F1
#
_entry.id   AF-A0A948G7A8-F1
#
_cell.length_a   1.000
_cell.length_b   1.000
_cell.length_c   1.000
_cell.angle_alpha   90.00
_cell.angle_beta   90.00
_cell.angle_gamma   90.00
#
_symmetry.space_group_name_H-M   'P 1'
#
loop_
_entity.id
_entity.type
_entity.pdbx_description
1 polymer ?
#
loop_
_entity_poly.entity_id
_entity_poly.type
_entity_poly.pdbx_seq_one_letter_code
_entity_poly.pdbx_strand_id
1 'polypeptide(L)' 'MKNEQEIKDKIDELDSEKDDLENEFQEALEDESVDEDSDEGEKIRLEFDEKVESFEKQIELLEWVLSE' A
#
# COMPACT_ATOMS: atom_id res chain seq x y z
N MET A 1 18.03 -11.71 16.68
CA MET A 1 18.23 -10.43 17.41
C MET A 1 16.87 -9.83 17.71
N LYS A 2 16.69 -8.92 18.68
CA LYS A 2 15.34 -8.34 18.94
C LYS A 2 14.86 -7.44 17.79
N ASN A 3 15.73 -6.60 17.21
CA ASN A 3 15.40 -5.71 16.09
C ASN A 3 15.03 -6.43 14.78
N GLU A 4 15.66 -7.56 14.47
CA GLU A 4 15.41 -8.27 13.21
C GLU A 4 13.97 -8.80 13.13
N GLN A 5 13.44 -9.30 14.24
CA GLN A 5 12.06 -9.77 14.30
C GLN A 5 11.09 -8.58 14.19
N GLU A 6 11.36 -7.48 14.88
CA GLU A 6 10.52 -6.27 14.80
C GLU A 6 10.47 -5.69 13.38
N ILE A 7 11.58 -5.75 12.63
CA ILE A 7 11.61 -5.32 11.23
C ILE A 7 10.76 -6.25 10.34
N LYS A 8 10.85 -7.57 10.54
CA LYS A 8 10.03 -8.54 9.80
C LYS A 8 8.54 -8.36 10.12
N ASP A 9 8.19 -8.25 11.40
CA ASP A 9 6.82 -8.00 11.82
C ASP A 9 6.27 -6.70 11.19
N LYS A 10 7.12 -5.67 11.03
CA LYS A 10 6.71 -4.42 10.38
C LYS A 10 6.59 -4.54 8.85
N ILE A 11 7.41 -5.36 8.20
CA ILE A 11 7.23 -5.69 6.77
C ILE A 11 5.90 -6.42 6.58
N ASP A 12 5.62 -7.45 7.39
CA ASP A 12 4.36 -8.20 7.33
C ASP A 12 3.14 -7.29 7.56
N GLU A 13 3.24 -6.33 8.48
CA GLU A 13 2.19 -5.32 8.72
C GLU A 13 1.99 -4.41 7.50
N LEU A 14 3.06 -3.92 6.88
CA LEU A 14 2.99 -3.06 5.69
C LEU A 14 2.42 -3.80 4.47
N ASP A 15 2.76 -5.07 4.29
CA ASP A 15 2.17 -5.92 3.25
C ASP A 15 0.66 -6.10 3.49
N SER A 16 0.24 -6.37 4.73
CA SER A 16 -1.18 -6.45 5.07
C SER A 16 -1.93 -5.14 4.85
N GLU A 17 -1.34 -4.00 5.22
CA GLU A 17 -1.94 -2.67 4.98
C GLU A 17 -2.07 -2.37 3.48
N LYS A 18 -1.12 -2.84 2.67
CA LYS A 18 -1.18 -2.71 1.21
C LYS A 18 -2.30 -3.56 0.60
N ASP A 19 -2.46 -4.80 1.06
CA ASP A 19 -3.56 -5.68 0.63
C ASP A 19 -4.93 -5.10 1.02
N ASP A 20 -5.05 -4.57 2.23
CA ASP A 20 -6.27 -3.90 2.70
C ASP A 20 -6.58 -2.66 1.83
N LEU A 21 -5.56 -1.86 1.51
CA LEU A 21 -5.72 -0.70 0.63
C LEU A 21 -6.14 -1.10 -0.80
N GLU A 22 -5.63 -2.20 -1.34
CA GLU A 22 -6.03 -2.71 -2.66
C GLU A 22 -7.49 -3.16 -2.67
N ASN A 23 -7.96 -3.79 -1.59
CA ASN A 23 -9.37 -4.12 -1.43
C ASN A 23 -10.24 -2.85 -1.33
N GLU A 24 -9.85 -1.87 -0.50
CA GLU A 24 -10.57 -0.58 -0.38
C GLU A 24 -10.67 0.15 -1.72
N PHE A 25 -9.61 0.11 -2.53
CA PHE A 25 -9.60 0.71 -3.86
C PHE A 25 -10.53 -0.03 -4.83
N GLN A 26 -10.52 -1.36 -4.84
CA GLN A 26 -11.46 -2.14 -5.65
C GLN A 26 -12.91 -1.87 -5.26
N GLU A 27 -13.23 -1.83 -3.96
CA GLU A 27 -14.56 -1.46 -3.47
C GLU A 27 -14.97 -0.05 -3.90
N ALA A 28 -14.04 0.91 -3.89
CA ALA A 28 -14.31 2.28 -4.32
C ALA A 28 -14.58 2.40 -5.83
N LEU A 29 -13.97 1.55 -6.67
CA LEU A 29 -14.23 1.51 -8.12
C LEU A 29 -15.49 0.72 -8.47
N GLU A 30 -15.86 -0.28 -7.66
CA GLU A 30 -17.12 -1.02 -7.83
C GLU A 30 -18.35 -0.22 -7.38
N ASP A 31 -18.17 0.89 -6.67
CA ASP A 31 -19.24 1.82 -6.33
C ASP A 31 -19.80 2.46 -7.61
N GLU A 32 -21.07 2.18 -7.92
CA GLU A 32 -21.81 2.68 -9.10
C GLU A 32 -21.83 4.23 -9.16
N SER A 33 -21.45 4.92 -8.08
CA SER A 33 -21.32 6.38 -8.03
C SER A 33 -19.98 6.93 -8.52
N VAL A 34 -18.94 6.11 -8.67
CA VAL A 34 -17.61 6.52 -9.16
C VAL A 34 -17.46 6.09 -10.61
N ASP A 35 -17.41 7.07 -11.52
CA ASP A 35 -17.03 6.83 -12.90
C ASP A 35 -15.49 6.79 -12.99
N GLU A 36 -14.93 5.63 -13.38
CA GLU A 36 -13.48 5.41 -13.53
C GLU A 36 -12.81 6.44 -14.47
N ASP A 37 -13.56 6.92 -15.46
CA ASP A 37 -13.08 7.89 -16.45
C ASP A 37 -13.31 9.35 -16.01
N SER A 38 -13.83 9.59 -14.80
CA SER A 38 -14.03 10.92 -14.24
C SER A 38 -12.80 11.46 -13.51
N ASP A 39 -12.76 12.79 -13.32
CA ASP A 39 -11.73 13.45 -12.50
C ASP A 39 -11.66 12.88 -11.08
N GLU A 40 -12.78 12.36 -10.55
CA GLU A 40 -12.86 11.74 -9.22
C GLU A 40 -12.24 10.33 -9.23
N GLY A 41 -12.52 9.52 -10.25
CA GLY A 41 -11.88 8.22 -10.45
C GLY A 41 -10.36 8.33 -10.65
N GLU A 42 -9.90 9.28 -11.47
CA GLU A 42 -8.47 9.54 -11.66
C GLU A 42 -7.80 9.98 -10.36
N LYS A 43 -8.46 10.84 -9.57
CA LYS A 43 -7.94 11.27 -8.27
C LYS A 43 -7.82 10.10 -7.28
N ILE A 44 -8.85 9.26 -7.16
CA ILE A 44 -8.83 8.08 -6.28
C ILE A 44 -7.68 7.15 -6.68
N ARG A 45 -7.49 6.94 -7.98
CA ARG A 45 -6.38 6.13 -8.51
C ARG A 45 -5.01 6.73 -8.21
N LEU A 46 -4.83 8.04 -8.37
CA LEU A 46 -3.57 8.71 -8.03
C LEU A 46 -3.26 8.61 -6.52
N GLU A 47 -4.26 8.80 -5.65
CA GLU A 47 -4.09 8.65 -4.21
C GLU A 47 -3.76 7.20 -3.81
N PHE A 48 -4.34 6.22 -4.51
CA PHE A 48 -3.99 4.81 -4.34
C PHE A 48 -2.55 4.52 -4.76
N ASP A 49 -2.17 4.92 -5.98
CA ASP A 49 -0.83 4.69 -6.53
C ASP A 49 0.25 5.32 -5.63
N GLU A 50 0.03 6.54 -5.11
CA GLU A 50 0.96 7.22 -4.20
C GLU A 50 1.16 6.46 -2.88
N LYS A 51 0.08 5.92 -2.31
CA LYS A 51 0.15 5.13 -1.07
C LYS A 51 0.85 3.79 -1.27
N VAL A 52 0.54 3.09 -2.37
CA VAL A 52 1.21 1.83 -2.72
C VAL A 52 2.71 2.06 -2.91
N GLU A 53 3.11 3.09 -3.66
CA GLU A 53 4.52 3.42 -3.86
C GLU A 53 5.22 3.76 -2.52
N SER A 54 4.53 4.44 -1.61
CA SER A 54 5.04 4.73 -0.27
C SER A 54 5.28 3.45 0.55
N PHE A 55 4.37 2.47 0.51
CA PHE A 55 4.56 1.19 1.19
C PHE A 55 5.71 0.40 0.60
N GLU A 56 5.81 0.32 -0.72
CA GLU A 56 6.89 -0.40 -1.41
C GLU A 56 8.27 0.17 -1.05
N LYS A 57 8.42 1.50 -1.02
CA LYS A 57 9.67 2.15 -0.60
C LYS A 57 10.03 1.86 0.86
N GLN A 58 9.03 1.79 1.74
CA GLN A 58 9.25 1.46 3.15
C GLN A 58 9.69 0.01 3.33
N ILE A 59 9.03 -0.91 2.63
CA ILE A 59 9.40 -2.33 2.62
C ILE A 59 10.82 -2.51 2.08
N GLU A 60 11.14 -1.91 0.92
CA GLU A 60 12.48 -1.99 0.32
C GLU A 60 13.56 -1.49 1.28
N LEU A 61 13.30 -0.40 2.00
CA LEU A 61 14.24 0.12 3.00
C LEU A 61 14.43 -0.86 4.17
N LEU A 62 13.36 -1.47 4.67
CA LEU A 62 13.41 -2.43 5.77
C LEU A 62 14.12 -3.73 5.35
N GLU A 63 13.87 -4.21 4.13
CA GLU A 63 14.58 -5.33 3.52
C GLU A 63 16.08 -5.03 3.34
N TRP A 64 16.43 -3.82 2.90
CA TRP A 64 17.81 -3.38 2.82
C TRP A 64 18.49 -3.40 4.20
N VAL A 65 17.82 -2.86 5.24
CA VAL A 65 18.33 -2.90 6.63
C VAL A 65 18.53 -4.33 7.13
N LEU A 66 17.69 -5.30 6.74
CA LEU A 66 17.87 -6.71 7.10
C LEU A 66 19.04 -7.38 6.38
N SER A 67 19.45 -6.84 5.22
CA SER A 67 20.53 -7.40 4.40
C SER A 67 21.94 -6.95 4.81
N GLU A 68 22.05 -5.86 5.56
CA GLU A 68 23.30 -5.26 6.09
C GLU A 68 23.73 -5.86 7.44
#